data_AF-A0A1X0U8V9-F1
#
_entry.id   AF-A0A1X0U8V9-F1
#
_cell.length_a   1.000
_cell.length_b   1.000
_cell.length_c   1.000
_cell.angle_alpha   90.00
_cell.angle_beta   90.00
_cell.angle_gamma   90.00
#
_symmetry.space_group_name_H-M   'P 1'
#
loop_
_entity.id
_entity.type
_entity.pdbx_description
1 polymer ?
#
loop_
_entity_poly.entity_id
_entity_poly.type
_entity_poly.pdbx_seq_one_letter_code
_entity_poly.pdbx_strand_id
1 'polypeptide(L)' 'MNGVGNLPDPTPNDNPSIHDLVTTDLAQRKVFGLAKYGTPLQAGNGRNALQDAYEEVLDLACYLRQRIEEDRA' A
#
# COMPACT_ATOMS: atom_id res chain seq x y z
N MET A 1 -28.61 -5.43 -6.78
CA MET A 1 -27.14 -5.45 -6.73
C MET A 1 -26.65 -6.06 -8.02
N ASN A 2 -26.06 -5.25 -8.90
CA ASN A 2 -25.62 -5.68 -10.23
C ASN A 2 -24.19 -6.23 -10.14
N GLY A 3 -23.97 -7.46 -10.61
CA GLY A 3 -22.72 -7.85 -11.26
C GLY A 3 -21.56 -8.37 -10.40
N VAL A 4 -21.79 -9.34 -9.51
CA VAL A 4 -20.66 -10.21 -9.12
C VAL A 4 -20.51 -11.25 -10.23
N GLY A 5 -19.64 -10.96 -11.20
CA GLY A 5 -19.24 -11.95 -12.21
C GLY A 5 -18.70 -13.20 -11.50
N ASN A 6 -18.99 -14.38 -12.04
CA ASN A 6 -18.57 -15.66 -11.50
C ASN A 6 -17.04 -15.78 -11.58
N LEU A 7 -16.33 -15.28 -10.56
CA LEU A 7 -14.90 -15.49 -10.39
C LEU A 7 -14.67 -16.96 -10.04
N PRO A 8 -13.55 -17.56 -10.48
CA PRO A 8 -13.20 -18.91 -10.06
C PRO A 8 -13.06 -18.99 -8.54
N ASP A 9 -13.47 -20.11 -7.96
CA ASP A 9 -13.26 -20.38 -6.54
C ASP A 9 -11.76 -20.34 -6.21
N PRO A 10 -11.38 -19.83 -5.03
CA PRO A 10 -9.98 -19.83 -4.60
C PRO A 10 -9.47 -21.26 -4.44
N THR A 11 -8.25 -21.51 -4.91
CA THR A 11 -7.56 -22.80 -4.68
C THR A 11 -6.75 -22.72 -3.38
N PRO A 12 -6.99 -23.62 -2.39
CA PRO A 12 -6.22 -23.65 -1.15
C PRO A 12 -4.72 -23.84 -1.41
N ASN A 13 -3.89 -23.23 -0.59
CA ASN A 13 -2.44 -23.43 -0.55
C ASN A 13 -1.90 -23.15 0.86
N ASP A 14 -0.62 -23.44 1.07
CA ASP A 14 0.06 -23.30 2.36
C ASP A 14 0.83 -21.96 2.50
N ASN A 15 0.59 -20.99 1.61
CA ASN A 15 1.26 -19.69 1.69
C ASN A 15 0.66 -18.84 2.83
N PRO A 16 1.43 -17.86 3.35
CA PRO A 16 0.90 -16.92 4.32
C PRO A 16 -0.32 -16.16 3.78
N SER A 17 -1.26 -15.83 4.68
CA SER A 17 -2.34 -14.91 4.36
C SER A 17 -1.79 -13.57 3.88
N ILE A 18 -2.28 -13.08 2.74
CA ILE A 18 -1.90 -11.74 2.25
C ILE A 18 -2.21 -10.65 3.30
N HIS A 19 -3.26 -10.83 4.12
CA HIS A 19 -3.56 -9.90 5.22
C HIS A 19 -2.48 -9.88 6.30
N ASP A 20 -1.88 -11.04 6.62
CA ASP A 20 -0.82 -11.13 7.62
C ASP A 20 0.48 -10.51 7.09
N LEU A 21 0.77 -10.70 5.79
CA LEU A 21 1.90 -10.06 5.13
C LEU A 21 1.74 -8.53 5.11
N VAL A 22 0.57 -8.02 4.72
CA VAL A 22 0.28 -6.57 4.76
C VAL A 22 0.36 -6.02 6.19
N THR A 23 -0.12 -6.77 7.19
CA THR A 23 0.01 -6.37 8.60
C THR A 23 1.48 -6.27 9.03
N THR A 24 2.32 -7.19 8.55
CA THR A 24 3.77 -7.17 8.80
C THR A 24 4.42 -5.94 8.16
N ASP A 25 4.10 -5.64 6.90
CA ASP A 25 4.62 -4.47 6.19
C ASP A 25 4.20 -3.15 6.89
N LEU A 26 2.95 -3.08 7.37
CA LEU A 26 2.45 -1.93 8.13
C LEU A 26 3.20 -1.76 9.46
N ALA A 27 3.49 -2.85 10.16
CA ALA A 27 4.28 -2.81 11.39
C ALA A 27 5.70 -2.30 11.14
N GLN A 28 6.35 -2.77 10.07
CA GLN A 28 7.68 -2.31 9.67
C GLN A 28 7.69 -0.83 9.28
N ARG A 29 6.71 -0.38 8.49
CA ARG A 29 6.57 1.05 8.14
C ARG A 29 6.35 1.93 9.36
N LYS A 30 5.59 1.47 10.35
CA LYS A 30 5.42 2.20 11.62
C LYS A 30 6.76 2.35 12.35
N VAL A 31 7.57 1.30 12.44
CA VAL A 31 8.91 1.35 13.07
C VAL A 31 9.82 2.33 12.34
N PHE A 32 9.86 2.28 11.01
CA PHE A 32 10.62 3.22 10.20
C PHE A 32 10.20 4.67 10.44
N GLY A 33 8.89 4.95 10.40
CA GLY A 33 8.36 6.29 10.67
C GLY A 33 8.69 6.79 12.07
N LEU A 34 8.58 5.93 13.08
CA LEU A 34 8.94 6.24 14.45
C LEU A 34 10.44 6.58 14.59
N ALA A 35 11.32 5.81 13.95
CA ALA A 35 12.75 6.08 13.94
C ALA A 35 13.11 7.39 13.22
N LYS A 36 12.42 7.71 12.11
CA LYS A 36 12.69 8.91 11.30
C LYS A 36 12.15 10.20 11.92
N TYR A 37 10.94 10.15 12.50
CA TYR A 37 10.21 11.35 12.93
C TYR A 37 10.05 11.45 14.46
N GLY A 38 10.47 10.45 15.22
CA GLY A 38 10.40 10.44 16.69
C GLY A 38 9.00 10.22 17.27
N THR A 39 7.97 10.09 16.43
CA THR A 39 6.56 9.88 16.84
C THR A 39 5.81 9.07 15.77
N PRO A 40 4.83 8.21 16.14
CA PRO A 40 3.98 7.55 15.15
C PRO A 40 3.04 8.53 14.44
N LEU A 41 2.51 8.13 13.28
CA LEU A 41 1.40 8.82 12.64
C LEU A 41 0.15 8.69 13.52
N GLN A 42 -0.42 9.83 13.92
CA GLN A 42 -1.58 9.91 14.81
C GLN A 42 -2.51 11.03 14.31
N ALA A 43 -3.82 10.87 14.54
CA ALA A 43 -4.78 11.94 14.26
C ALA A 43 -4.42 13.20 15.07
N GLY A 44 -4.52 14.38 14.44
CA GLY A 44 -4.25 15.65 15.09
C GLY A 44 -2.77 15.99 15.31
N ASN A 45 -1.82 15.28 14.70
CA ASN A 45 -0.38 15.52 14.88
C ASN A 45 0.19 16.68 14.03
N GLY A 46 -0.67 17.54 13.48
CA GLY A 46 -0.29 18.69 12.67
C GLY A 46 0.08 18.39 11.20
N ARG A 47 0.10 17.12 10.79
CA ARG A 47 0.30 16.75 9.37
C ARG A 47 -0.98 16.89 8.56
N ASN A 48 -0.84 17.26 7.29
CA ASN A 48 -1.92 17.20 6.33
C ASN A 48 -1.94 15.82 5.65
N ALA A 49 -2.66 14.87 6.25
CA ALA A 49 -2.74 13.49 5.77
C ALA A 49 -3.33 13.38 4.34
N LEU A 50 -4.17 14.32 3.90
CA LEU A 50 -4.71 14.32 2.54
C LEU A 50 -3.64 14.71 1.51
N GLN A 51 -2.81 15.71 1.83
CA GLN A 51 -1.68 16.08 0.98
C GLN A 51 -0.65 14.95 0.91
N ASP A 52 -0.28 14.37 2.07
CA ASP A 52 0.65 13.23 2.14
C ASP A 52 0.15 12.07 1.27
N ALA A 53 -1.14 11.72 1.37
CA ALA A 53 -1.73 10.64 0.57
C ALA A 53 -1.77 10.97 -0.93
N TYR A 54 -2.04 12.21 -1.31
CA TYR A 54 -2.02 12.63 -2.71
C TYR A 54 -0.62 12.52 -3.32
N GLU A 55 0.41 12.95 -2.60
CA GLU A 55 1.81 12.84 -3.03
C GLU A 55 2.24 11.38 -3.20
N GLU A 56 1.90 10.50 -2.25
CA GLU A 56 2.21 9.07 -2.35
C GLU A 56 1.51 8.39 -3.55
N VAL A 57 0.32 8.87 -3.95
CA VAL A 57 -0.36 8.41 -5.17
C VAL A 57 0.36 8.90 -6.45
N LEU A 58 0.94 10.10 -6.43
CA LEU A 58 1.78 10.56 -7.55
C LEU A 58 3.05 9.71 -7.68
N ASP A 59 3.68 9.34 -6.57
CA ASP A 59 4.84 8.44 -6.55
C ASP A 59 4.47 7.06 -7.14
N LEU A 60 3.32 6.51 -6.76
CA LEU A 60 2.78 5.29 -7.38
C LEU A 60 2.61 5.46 -8.90
N ALA A 61 2.03 6.57 -9.35
CA ALA A 61 1.83 6.84 -10.78
C ALA A 61 3.16 6.89 -11.55
N CYS A 62 4.21 7.45 -10.96
CA CYS A 62 5.56 7.45 -11.52
C CYS A 62 6.10 6.02 -11.72
N TYR A 63 5.98 5.15 -10.71
CA TYR A 63 6.43 3.76 -10.83
C TYR A 63 5.65 2.96 -11.87
N LEU A 64 4.33 3.15 -11.95
CA LEU A 64 3.52 2.55 -13.00
C LEU A 64 3.96 3.05 -14.39
N ARG A 65 4.20 4.36 -14.53
CA ARG A 65 4.66 4.94 -15.79
C ARG A 65 6.00 4.36 -16.23
N GLN A 66 6.95 4.22 -15.30
CA GLN A 66 8.25 3.60 -15.55
C GLN A 66 8.07 2.18 -16.10
N ARG A 67 7.32 1.32 -15.40
CA ARG A 67 7.09 -0.07 -15.83
C ARG A 67 6.54 -0.17 -17.25
N ILE A 68 5.59 0.72 -17.61
CA ILE A 68 5.03 0.76 -18.98
C ILE A 68 6.08 1.19 -20.01
N GLU A 69 6.97 2.13 -19.68
CA GLU A 69 8.05 2.50 -20.61
C GLU A 69 9.08 1.37 -20.77
N GLU A 70 9.44 0.68 -19.67
CA GLU A 70 10.34 -0.47 -19.72
C GLU A 70 9.76 -1.63 -20.55
N ASP A 71 8.44 -1.84 -20.52
CA ASP A 71 7.73 -2.85 -21.33
C ASP A 71 7.67 -2.53 -22.84
N ARG A 72 7.98 -1.29 -23.24
CA ARG A 72 7.97 -0.87 -24.66
C ARG A 72 9.30 -1.12 -25.38
N ALA A 73 10.37 -1.38 -24.63
CA ALA A 73 11.73 -1.61 -25.15
C ALA A 73 11.94 -3.09 -25.51
#